data_AF-I3Z8V0-F1
#
_entry.id   AF-I3Z8V0-F1
#
_cell.length_a   1.000
_cell.length_b   1.000
_cell.length_c   1.000
_cell.angle_alpha   90.00
_cell.angle_beta   90.00
_cell.angle_gamma   90.00
#
_symmetry.space_group_name_H-M   'P 1'
#
loop_
_entity.id
_entity.type
_entity.pdbx_description
1 polymer ?
#
loop_
_entity_poly.entity_id
_entity_poly.type
_entity_poly.pdbx_seq_one_letter_code
_entity_poly.pdbx_strand_id
1 'polypeptide(L)'
;MSKIFLNPIKFMKMAVKNLEKTVVSTLEKLEKLKLDEKLYAELSWCLKSYEYDNNPIGVIEKSQKALELFKAKREENSRAISKKLIEDLEKITLN
;
A
#
# COMPACT_ATOMS: atom_id res chain seq x y z
N MET A 1 0.56 -36.94 9.32
CA MET A 1 1.30 -36.21 8.28
C MET A 1 0.32 -35.29 7.57
N SER A 2 -0.02 -34.15 8.19
CA SER A 2 -1.09 -33.28 7.71
C SER A 2 -0.51 -32.22 6.78
N LYS A 3 -0.58 -32.46 5.47
CA LYS A 3 -0.36 -31.41 4.46
C LYS A 3 -1.50 -30.40 4.63
N ILE A 4 -1.23 -29.31 5.32
CA ILE A 4 -2.08 -28.12 5.30
C ILE A 4 -1.96 -27.57 3.88
N PHE A 5 -2.86 -27.99 2.99
CA PHE A 5 -3.13 -27.26 1.76
C PHE A 5 -3.72 -25.92 2.20
N LEU A 6 -2.85 -24.91 2.32
CA LEU A 6 -3.29 -23.52 2.39
C LEU A 6 -4.07 -23.27 1.11
N ASN A 7 -5.38 -23.10 1.28
CA ASN A 7 -6.33 -22.83 0.23
C ASN A 7 -5.93 -21.51 -0.45
N PRO A 8 -5.58 -21.46 -1.75
CA PRO A 8 -5.03 -20.28 -2.42
C PRO A 8 -5.99 -19.08 -2.36
N ILE A 9 -7.30 -19.34 -2.34
CA ILE A 9 -8.36 -18.34 -2.17
C ILE A 9 -8.25 -17.62 -0.82
N LYS A 10 -7.83 -18.33 0.24
CA LYS A 10 -7.68 -17.77 1.58
C LYS A 10 -6.43 -16.89 1.71
N PHE A 11 -5.39 -17.19 0.93
CA PHE A 11 -4.16 -16.38 0.86
C PHE A 11 -4.41 -15.06 0.11
N MET A 12 -5.11 -15.12 -1.03
CA MET A 12 -5.47 -13.94 -1.81
C MET A 12 -6.41 -13.00 -1.04
N LYS A 13 -7.35 -13.57 -0.26
CA LYS A 13 -8.26 -12.80 0.60
C LYS A 13 -7.58 -12.17 1.82
N MET A 14 -6.44 -12.72 2.28
CA MET A 14 -5.60 -12.07 3.31
C MET A 14 -4.71 -10.96 2.74
N ALA A 15 -4.17 -11.13 1.52
CA ALA A 15 -3.39 -10.11 0.84
C ALA A 15 -4.21 -8.83 0.61
N VAL A 16 -5.47 -8.99 0.17
CA VAL A 16 -6.43 -7.89 -0.03
C VAL A 16 -6.73 -7.14 1.28
N LYS A 17 -6.96 -7.86 2.37
CA LYS A 17 -7.27 -7.23 3.66
C LYS A 17 -6.11 -6.43 4.26
N ASN A 18 -4.88 -6.75 3.85
CA ASN A 18 -3.70 -5.97 4.19
C ASN A 18 -3.49 -4.78 3.25
N LEU A 19 -4.01 -4.82 2.03
CA LEU A 19 -3.89 -3.74 1.05
C LEU A 19 -4.52 -2.44 1.56
N GLU A 20 -5.80 -2.46 1.91
CA GLU A 20 -6.50 -1.26 2.42
C GLU A 20 -5.77 -0.67 3.63
N LYS A 21 -5.40 -1.51 4.60
CA LYS A 21 -4.71 -1.05 5.81
C LYS A 21 -3.37 -0.38 5.50
N THR A 22 -2.60 -0.97 4.59
CA THR A 22 -1.31 -0.42 4.19
C THR A 22 -1.49 0.88 3.41
N VAL A 23 -2.49 0.96 2.54
CA VAL A 23 -2.80 2.16 1.76
C VAL A 23 -3.30 3.29 2.65
N VAL A 24 -4.17 2.99 3.63
CA VAL A 24 -4.60 3.96 4.65
C VAL A 24 -3.40 4.47 5.45
N SER A 25 -2.53 3.56 5.93
CA SER A 25 -1.32 3.96 6.64
C SER A 25 -0.37 4.80 5.77
N THR A 26 -0.37 4.56 4.47
CA THR A 26 0.39 5.32 3.46
C THR A 26 -0.20 6.72 3.29
N LEU A 27 -1.53 6.83 3.16
CA LEU A 27 -2.24 8.11 3.08
C LEU A 27 -2.01 8.97 4.34
N GLU A 28 -2.16 8.39 5.53
CA GLU A 28 -1.89 9.08 6.80
C GLU A 28 -0.44 9.62 6.85
N LYS A 29 0.51 8.88 6.26
CA LYS A 29 1.91 9.25 6.25
C LYS A 29 2.22 10.33 5.20
N LEU A 30 1.63 10.23 4.01
CA LEU A 30 1.67 11.28 2.99
C LEU A 30 1.11 12.59 3.54
N GLU A 31 -0.06 12.53 4.20
CA GLU A 31 -0.71 13.68 4.83
C GLU A 31 0.14 14.28 5.96
N LYS A 32 0.62 13.46 6.91
CA LYS A 32 1.47 13.94 8.02
C LYS A 32 2.75 14.60 7.55
N LEU A 33 3.36 14.06 6.50
CA LEU A 33 4.61 14.59 5.94
C LEU A 33 4.35 15.68 4.88
N LYS A 34 3.07 15.97 4.57
CA LYS A 34 2.65 16.82 3.44
C LYS A 34 3.41 16.50 2.16
N LEU A 35 3.59 15.21 1.92
CA LEU A 35 4.27 14.68 0.75
C LEU A 35 3.24 14.52 -0.36
N ASP A 36 3.40 15.31 -1.41
CA ASP A 36 2.64 15.21 -2.65
C ASP A 36 1.12 15.08 -2.43
N GLU A 37 0.48 16.22 -2.19
CA GLU A 37 -0.97 16.32 -1.97
C GLU A 37 -1.77 15.75 -3.15
N LYS A 38 -1.22 15.83 -4.37
CA LYS A 38 -1.85 15.26 -5.55
C LYS A 38 -1.84 13.74 -5.48
N LEU A 39 -0.71 13.13 -5.12
CA LEU A 39 -0.61 11.68 -4.95
C LEU A 39 -1.52 11.18 -3.82
N TYR A 40 -1.62 11.93 -2.72
CA TYR A 40 -2.58 11.61 -1.64
C TYR A 40 -4.02 11.58 -2.17
N ALA A 41 -4.45 12.61 -2.89
CA ALA A 41 -5.79 12.69 -3.43
C ALA A 41 -6.08 11.57 -4.45
N GLU A 42 -5.12 11.29 -5.34
CA GLU A 42 -5.22 10.20 -6.32
C GLU A 42 -5.29 8.83 -5.66
N LEU A 43 -4.42 8.55 -4.69
CA LEU A 43 -4.38 7.27 -3.98
C LEU A 43 -5.65 7.08 -3.12
N SER A 44 -6.15 8.14 -2.48
CA SER A 44 -7.41 8.12 -1.73
C SER A 44 -8.60 7.83 -2.65
N TRP A 45 -8.62 8.44 -3.84
CA TRP A 45 -9.64 8.16 -4.85
C TRP A 45 -9.58 6.71 -5.33
N CYS A 46 -8.39 6.21 -5.65
CA CYS A 46 -8.19 4.81 -6.07
C CYS A 46 -8.60 3.83 -4.98
N LEU A 47 -8.29 4.09 -3.71
CA LEU A 47 -8.71 3.26 -2.59
C LEU A 47 -10.24 3.21 -2.48
N LYS A 48 -10.90 4.36 -2.61
CA LYS A 48 -12.35 4.40 -2.56
C LYS A 48 -12.98 3.71 -3.76
N SER A 49 -12.41 3.86 -4.96
CA SER A 49 -12.84 3.10 -6.15
C SER A 49 -12.72 1.60 -5.91
N TYR A 50 -11.60 1.15 -5.33
CA TYR A 50 -11.34 -0.24 -4.98
C TYR A 50 -12.41 -0.86 -4.07
N GLU A 51 -12.93 -0.11 -3.10
CA GLU A 51 -14.03 -0.57 -2.25
C GLU A 51 -15.30 -0.90 -3.04
N TYR A 52 -15.53 -0.21 -4.17
CA TYR A 52 -16.70 -0.43 -5.04
C TYR A 52 -16.45 -1.44 -6.15
N ASP A 53 -15.33 -1.31 -6.88
CA ASP A 53 -15.03 -2.09 -8.09
C ASP A 53 -14.18 -3.35 -7.80
N ASN A 54 -13.61 -3.46 -6.59
CA ASN A 54 -12.65 -4.49 -6.19
C ASN A 54 -11.44 -4.61 -7.15
N ASN A 55 -11.11 -3.55 -7.88
CA ASN A 55 -10.01 -3.51 -8.85
C ASN A 55 -8.75 -2.87 -8.23
N PRO A 56 -7.73 -3.67 -7.87
CA PRO A 56 -6.55 -3.15 -7.18
C PRO A 56 -5.58 -2.41 -8.10
N ILE A 57 -5.81 -2.38 -9.42
CA ILE A 57 -4.83 -1.86 -10.40
C ILE A 57 -4.43 -0.41 -10.11
N GLY A 58 -5.42 0.46 -9.88
CA GLY A 58 -5.16 1.88 -9.63
C GLY A 58 -4.51 2.10 -8.27
N VAL A 59 -4.90 1.30 -7.27
CA VAL A 59 -4.28 1.36 -5.94
C VAL A 59 -2.82 0.94 -6.02
N ILE A 60 -2.50 -0.15 -6.71
CA ILE A 60 -1.13 -0.65 -6.88
C ILE A 60 -0.26 0.38 -7.59
N GLU A 61 -0.72 0.96 -8.71
CA GLU A 61 0.05 1.98 -9.46
C GLU A 61 0.37 3.21 -8.60
N LYS A 62 -0.62 3.72 -7.85
CA LYS A 62 -0.42 4.88 -6.99
C LYS A 62 0.40 4.53 -5.75
N SER A 63 0.25 3.31 -5.21
CA SER A 63 1.08 2.78 -4.14
C SER A 63 2.54 2.63 -4.54
N GLN A 64 2.85 2.27 -5.80
CA GLN A 64 4.22 2.26 -6.32
C GLN A 64 4.83 3.67 -6.29
N LYS A 65 4.10 4.67 -6.77
CA LYS A 65 4.54 6.07 -6.71
C LYS A 65 4.77 6.52 -5.27
N ALA A 66 3.87 6.16 -4.35
CA ALA A 66 4.02 6.47 -2.94
C ALA A 66 5.26 5.77 -2.34
N LEU A 67 5.54 4.52 -2.74
CA LEU A 67 6.72 3.78 -2.34
C LEU A 67 8.02 4.49 -2.77
N GLU A 68 8.12 4.89 -4.03
CA GLU A 68 9.30 5.62 -4.54
C GLU A 68 9.52 6.92 -3.76
N LEU A 69 8.43 7.67 -3.55
CA LEU A 69 8.45 8.93 -2.83
C LEU A 69 8.83 8.73 -1.36
N PHE A 70 8.37 7.63 -0.75
CA PHE A 70 8.77 7.23 0.60
C PHE A 70 10.22 6.77 0.69
N LYS A 71 10.74 6.06 -0.31
CA LYS A 71 12.16 5.68 -0.36
C LYS A 71 13.04 6.93 -0.47
N ALA A 72 12.72 7.83 -1.39
CA ALA A 72 13.41 9.12 -1.52
C ALA A 72 13.36 9.92 -0.22
N LYS A 73 12.18 10.03 0.41
CA LYS A 73 12.06 10.75 1.68
C LYS A 73 12.81 10.06 2.82
N ARG A 74 12.93 8.74 2.80
CA ARG A 74 13.67 7.97 3.80
C ARG A 74 15.19 8.09 3.61
N GLU A 75 15.67 8.31 2.39
CA GLU A 75 17.07 8.68 2.15
C GLU A 75 17.39 10.05 2.74
N GLU A 76 16.50 11.03 2.57
CA GLU A 76 16.64 12.34 3.22
C GLU A 76 16.46 12.25 4.75
N ASN A 77 15.51 11.44 5.22
CA ASN A 77 15.14 11.32 6.62
C ASN A 77 14.74 9.88 6.97
N SER A 78 15.74 9.09 7.37
CA SER A 78 15.62 7.65 7.67
C SER A 78 14.59 7.29 8.75
N ARG A 79 14.20 8.26 9.60
CA ARG A 79 13.19 8.10 10.67
C ARG A 79 11.81 8.63 10.29
N ALA A 80 11.67 9.32 9.15
CA ALA A 80 10.39 9.87 8.72
C ALA A 80 9.39 8.75 8.43
N ILE A 81 9.84 7.62 7.87
CA ILE A 81 8.97 6.54 7.38
C ILE A 81 9.40 5.19 7.96
N SER A 82 8.42 4.44 8.46
CA SER A 82 8.62 3.12 9.07
C SER A 82 9.04 2.10 8.00
N LYS A 83 10.12 1.33 8.25
CA LYS A 83 10.54 0.22 7.38
C LYS A 83 9.39 -0.75 7.07
N LYS A 84 8.56 -1.05 8.08
CA LYS A 84 7.39 -1.92 7.93
C LYS A 84 6.41 -1.45 6.85
N LEU A 85 6.16 -0.13 6.77
CA LEU A 85 5.22 0.43 5.78
C LEU A 85 5.76 0.26 4.35
N ILE A 86 7.08 0.43 4.17
CA ILE A 86 7.75 0.21 2.88
C ILE A 86 7.67 -1.26 2.48
N GLU A 87 7.96 -2.18 3.41
CA GLU A 87 7.87 -3.63 3.15
C GLU A 87 6.43 -4.07 2.81
N ASP A 88 5.43 -3.52 3.49
CA ASP A 88 4.03 -3.82 3.22
C ASP A 88 3.57 -3.24 1.85
N LEU A 89 4.02 -2.03 1.49
CA LEU A 89 3.79 -1.47 0.15
C LEU A 89 4.49 -2.30 -0.93
N GLU A 90 5.75 -2.68 -0.73
CA GLU A 90 6.50 -3.51 -1.68
C GLU A 90 5.76 -4.80 -1.98
N LYS A 91 5.25 -5.50 -0.94
CA LYS A 91 4.46 -6.73 -1.11
C LYS A 91 3.20 -6.54 -1.93
N ILE A 92 2.53 -5.40 -1.81
CA ILE A 92 1.33 -5.08 -2.59
C ILE A 92 1.69 -4.78 -4.04
N THR A 93 2.81 -4.09 -4.25
CA THR A 93 3.24 -3.65 -5.58
C THR A 93 3.99 -4.68 -6.41
N LEU A 94 4.47 -5.78 -5.79
CA LEU A 94 5.18 -6.90 -6.41
C LEU A 94 4.25 -7.99 -6.96
N ASN A 95 2.97 -7.68 -7.13
CA ASN A 95 1.95 -8.65 -7.52
C ASN A 95 1.91 -8.93 -9.04
#